data_AF-A0A1M5AX44-F1
#
_entry.id   AF-A0A1M5AX44-F1
#
_cell.length_a   1.000
_cell.length_b   1.000
_cell.length_c   1.000
_cell.angle_alpha   90.00
_cell.angle_beta   90.00
_cell.angle_gamma   90.00
#
_symmetry.space_group_name_H-M   'P 1'
#
loop_
_entity.id
_entity.type
_entity.pdbx_description
1 polymer ?
#
loop_
_entity_poly.entity_id
_entity_poly.type
_entity_poly.pdbx_seq_one_letter_code
_entity_poly.pdbx_strand_id
1 'polypeptide(L)'
;MKPMLRYHSAHGSADSSGVPYHLVEIDSLEALARAIPAPGPWSRWITPSGHESIYLYVRATTTERNNHLRCRMFTLGASLYEDPATGSAAAALAGKLAMASAGSGRWQWHIVQGVEMGRPSRIIAAVERDTQGNTVIHIAGQATIVGQGTLQTR
;
A
#
# COMPACT_ATOMS: atom_id res chain seq x y z
N MET A 1 18.22 -13.97 12.97
CA MET A 1 18.48 -12.73 12.21
C MET A 1 17.27 -11.82 12.37
N LYS A 2 17.42 -10.60 12.91
CA LYS A 2 16.33 -9.62 12.97
C LYS A 2 16.17 -9.04 11.55
N PRO A 3 14.98 -9.05 10.94
CA PRO A 3 14.78 -8.38 9.66
C PRO A 3 15.03 -6.88 9.87
N MET A 4 15.92 -6.31 9.05
CA MET A 4 16.25 -4.89 9.06
C MET A 4 15.09 -4.13 8.43
N LEU A 5 14.14 -3.68 9.25
CA LEU A 5 13.00 -2.86 8.80
C LEU A 5 13.53 -1.51 8.29
N ARG A 6 13.30 -1.21 7.00
CA ARG A 6 13.55 0.11 6.43
C ARG A 6 12.27 0.95 6.54
N TYR A 7 12.13 1.67 7.65
CA TYR A 7 11.02 2.61 7.86
C TYR A 7 11.21 3.88 7.02
N HIS A 8 10.23 4.21 6.17
CA HIS A 8 10.16 5.47 5.46
C HIS A 8 8.77 6.09 5.68
N SER A 9 8.72 7.22 6.37
CA SER A 9 7.51 8.03 6.50
C SER A 9 7.41 8.94 5.27
N ALA A 10 6.34 8.79 4.47
CA ALA A 10 6.02 9.75 3.44
C ALA A 10 5.44 11.01 4.11
N HIS A 11 6.28 12.01 4.37
CA HIS A 11 5.80 13.33 4.79
C HIS A 11 5.30 14.09 3.56
N GLY A 12 4.11 14.69 3.71
CA GLY A 12 3.39 15.32 2.62
C GLY A 12 4.17 16.44 1.93
N SER A 13 4.37 16.28 0.63
CA SER A 13 4.56 17.35 -0.33
C SER A 13 3.73 16.99 -1.57
N ALA A 14 2.67 17.77 -1.85
CA ALA A 14 1.80 17.81 -3.04
C ALA A 14 1.20 16.51 -3.66
N ASP A 15 1.65 15.31 -3.27
CA ASP A 15 1.46 14.05 -3.99
C ASP A 15 0.68 12.99 -3.17
N SER A 16 -0.05 13.39 -2.12
CA SER A 16 -0.86 12.45 -1.35
C SER A 16 -2.23 12.29 -2.00
N SER A 17 -2.64 11.05 -2.23
CA SER A 17 -4.05 10.65 -2.34
C SER A 17 -4.82 10.83 -0.99
N GLY A 18 -4.44 11.84 -0.19
CA GLY A 18 -5.13 12.35 0.99
C GLY A 18 -4.78 11.69 2.32
N VAL A 19 -4.24 10.47 2.35
CA VAL A 19 -4.01 9.70 3.59
C VAL A 19 -2.53 9.33 3.74
N PRO A 20 -1.87 9.70 4.85
CA PRO A 20 -0.50 9.31 5.13
C PRO A 20 -0.40 7.84 5.56
N TYR A 21 0.58 7.13 5.02
CA TYR A 21 0.86 5.72 5.30
C TYR A 21 2.31 5.50 5.71
N HIS A 22 2.54 4.58 6.65
CA HIS A 22 3.85 3.98 6.87
C HIS A 22 4.11 2.93 5.80
N LEU A 23 4.91 3.25 4.79
CA LEU A 23 5.26 2.34 3.70
C LEU A 23 6.50 1.53 4.09
N VAL A 24 6.31 0.26 4.45
CA VAL A 24 7.39 -0.57 5.00
C VAL A 24 7.69 -1.74 4.07
N GLU A 25 8.89 -1.74 3.51
CA GLU A 25 9.39 -2.87 2.72
C GLU A 25 9.80 -4.01 3.66
N ILE A 26 9.30 -5.21 3.38
CA ILE A 26 9.61 -6.45 4.10
C ILE A 26 10.44 -7.36 3.20
N ASP A 27 11.36 -8.11 3.80
CA ASP A 27 12.38 -8.89 3.09
C ASP A 27 11.86 -10.11 2.34
N SER A 28 10.70 -10.63 2.73
CA SER A 28 10.19 -11.91 2.24
C SER A 28 8.68 -12.04 2.39
N LEU A 29 8.07 -12.85 1.52
CA LEU A 29 6.65 -13.23 1.64
C LEU A 29 6.36 -13.96 2.95
N GLU A 30 7.33 -14.72 3.47
CA GLU A 30 7.20 -15.44 4.74
C GLU A 30 7.12 -14.48 5.93
N ALA A 31 7.98 -13.44 5.97
CA ALA A 31 7.90 -12.41 7.00
C ALA A 31 6.60 -11.59 6.88
N LEU A 32 6.16 -11.28 5.65
CA LEU A 32 4.89 -10.60 5.41
C LEU A 32 3.69 -11.44 5.90
N ALA A 33 3.70 -12.75 5.65
CA ALA A 33 2.63 -13.67 6.09
C ALA A 33 2.54 -13.79 7.62
N ARG A 34 3.69 -13.75 8.31
CA ARG A 34 3.75 -13.78 9.78
C ARG A 34 3.47 -12.45 10.47
N ALA A 35 3.32 -11.35 9.73
CA ALA A 35 3.07 -10.05 10.34
C ALA A 35 1.74 -10.07 11.10
N ILE A 36 1.79 -9.80 12.41
CA ILE A 36 0.61 -9.71 13.28
C ILE A 36 0.70 -8.36 14.00
N PRO A 37 -0.23 -7.41 13.74
CA PRO A 37 -0.26 -6.16 14.49
C PRO A 37 -0.65 -6.43 15.95
N ALA A 38 -0.02 -5.73 16.87
CA ALA A 38 -0.27 -5.88 18.30
C ALA A 38 -0.34 -4.50 18.99
N PRO A 39 -1.29 -4.26 19.91
CA PRO A 39 -1.51 -2.93 20.51
C PRO A 39 -0.27 -2.32 21.16
N GLY A 40 0.48 -3.10 21.95
CA GLY A 40 1.66 -2.60 22.66
C GLY A 40 2.75 -2.05 21.73
N PRO A 41 3.27 -2.85 20.78
CA PRO A 41 4.18 -2.35 19.75
C PRO A 41 3.59 -1.22 18.92
N TRP A 42 2.29 -1.28 18.60
CA TRP A 42 1.64 -0.25 17.79
C TRP A 42 1.64 1.12 18.49
N SER A 43 1.17 1.19 19.73
CA SER A 43 1.17 2.43 20.52
C SER A 43 2.57 2.98 20.76
N ARG A 44 3.58 2.11 20.80
CA ARG A 44 4.98 2.52 21.02
C ARG A 44 5.65 3.06 19.75
N TRP A 45 5.37 2.48 18.59
CA TRP A 45 6.16 2.72 17.37
C TRP A 45 5.41 3.45 16.25
N ILE A 46 4.08 3.41 16.25
CA ILE A 46 3.24 3.88 15.14
C ILE A 46 2.48 5.13 15.57
N THR A 47 1.70 5.03 16.65
CA THR A 47 0.89 6.14 17.19
C THR A 47 1.66 7.46 17.37
N PRO A 48 2.94 7.49 17.81
CA PRO A 48 3.68 8.75 17.94
C PRO A 48 3.84 9.55 16.64
N SER A 49 3.66 8.91 15.47
CA SER A 49 3.72 9.61 14.19
C SER A 49 2.43 10.40 13.88
N GLY A 50 1.37 10.23 14.66
CA GLY A 50 0.03 10.78 14.35
C GLY A 50 -0.66 10.10 13.16
N HIS A 51 -0.14 8.98 12.66
CA HIS A 51 -0.68 8.26 11.52
C HIS A 51 -0.81 6.77 11.85
N GLU A 52 -2.03 6.27 11.76
CA GLU A 52 -2.42 4.96 12.27
C GLU A 52 -2.55 3.93 11.15
N SER A 53 -1.85 4.09 10.02
CA SER A 53 -1.94 3.18 8.88
C SER A 53 -0.57 2.71 8.44
N ILE A 54 -0.40 1.39 8.36
CA ILE A 54 0.81 0.74 7.85
C ILE A 54 0.49 -0.03 6.58
N TYR A 55 1.29 0.18 5.54
CA TYR A 55 1.26 -0.60 4.33
C TYR A 55 2.57 -1.38 4.18
N LEU A 56 2.52 -2.66 4.51
CA LEU A 56 3.64 -3.58 4.34
C LEU A 56 3.68 -4.05 2.89
N TYR A 57 4.86 -4.11 2.29
CA TYR A 57 5.02 -4.63 0.93
C TYR A 57 6.29 -5.46 0.77
N VAL A 58 6.21 -6.47 -0.09
CA VAL A 58 7.34 -7.28 -0.56
C VAL A 58 7.39 -7.15 -2.08
N ARG A 59 8.57 -6.90 -2.63
CA ARG A 59 8.80 -6.94 -4.08
C ARG A 59 9.06 -8.36 -4.53
N ALA A 60 8.49 -8.75 -5.66
CA ALA A 60 8.91 -10.00 -6.29
C ALA A 60 10.38 -9.89 -6.71
N THR A 61 11.16 -10.92 -6.37
CA THR A 61 12.62 -10.96 -6.58
C THR A 61 13.02 -11.56 -7.92
N THR A 62 12.07 -12.04 -8.72
CA THR A 62 12.35 -12.56 -10.06
C THR A 62 12.45 -11.42 -11.08
N THR A 63 13.42 -11.52 -11.98
CA THR A 63 13.69 -10.51 -13.02
C THR A 63 12.48 -10.24 -13.92
N GLU A 64 11.65 -11.25 -14.18
CA GLU A 64 10.44 -11.15 -14.99
C GLU A 64 9.26 -10.47 -14.29
N ARG A 65 9.32 -10.27 -12.97
CA ARG A 65 8.20 -9.74 -12.17
C ARG A 65 8.63 -8.62 -11.23
N ASN A 66 9.68 -7.87 -11.56
CA ASN A 66 10.22 -6.81 -10.71
C ASN A 66 9.20 -5.69 -10.35
N ASN A 67 8.07 -5.61 -11.06
CA ASN A 67 6.97 -4.70 -10.82
C ASN A 67 5.78 -5.33 -10.07
N HIS A 68 5.87 -6.60 -9.65
CA HIS A 68 4.87 -7.25 -8.80
C HIS A 68 5.16 -7.01 -7.32
N LEU A 69 4.12 -6.67 -6.58
CA LEU A 69 4.18 -6.40 -5.15
C LEU A 69 3.14 -7.27 -4.43
N ARG A 70 3.50 -7.86 -3.29
CA ARG A 70 2.54 -8.42 -2.33
C ARG A 70 2.45 -7.48 -1.14
N CYS A 71 1.23 -7.08 -0.77
CA CYS A 71 1.00 -6.08 0.26
C CYS A 71 -0.01 -6.51 1.31
N ARG A 72 0.09 -5.90 2.50
CA ARG A 72 -0.90 -5.97 3.58
C ARG A 72 -1.10 -4.57 4.16
N MET A 73 -2.35 -4.20 4.47
CA MET A 73 -2.69 -2.91 5.06
C MET A 73 -3.28 -3.12 6.44
N PHE A 74 -2.64 -2.55 7.45
CA PHE A 74 -3.14 -2.54 8.81
C PHE A 74 -3.45 -1.12 9.24
N THR A 75 -4.50 -0.95 10.03
CA THR A 75 -4.80 0.33 10.65
C THR A 75 -5.45 0.17 12.02
N LEU A 76 -5.26 1.18 12.86
CA LEU A 76 -5.91 1.30 14.16
C LEU A 76 -7.10 2.26 14.04
N GLY A 77 -8.31 1.70 14.11
CA GLY A 77 -9.56 2.43 14.31
C GLY A 77 -10.10 2.19 15.72
N ALA A 78 -11.38 1.81 15.83
CA ALA A 78 -11.93 1.28 17.09
C ALA A 78 -11.23 -0.02 17.55
N SER A 79 -10.61 -0.74 16.61
CA SER A 79 -9.73 -1.89 16.86
C SER A 79 -8.65 -1.95 15.78
N LEU A 80 -7.62 -2.77 16.00
CA LEU A 80 -6.67 -3.13 14.95
C LEU A 80 -7.36 -4.03 13.93
N TYR A 81 -7.36 -3.63 12.66
CA TYR A 81 -7.91 -4.44 11.58
C TYR A 81 -7.05 -4.39 10.33
N GLU A 82 -7.25 -5.39 9.47
CA GLU A 82 -6.61 -5.52 8.16
C GLU A 82 -7.64 -5.23 7.06
N ASP A 83 -7.28 -4.36 6.11
CA ASP A 83 -8.11 -4.05 4.94
C ASP A 83 -7.67 -4.93 3.75
N PRO A 84 -8.59 -5.68 3.10
CA PRO A 84 -8.24 -6.57 1.99
C PRO A 84 -7.79 -5.86 0.70
N ALA A 85 -8.15 -4.59 0.49
CA ALA A 85 -7.80 -3.84 -0.72
C ALA A 85 -7.79 -2.32 -0.48
N THR A 86 -6.61 -1.70 -0.45
CA THR A 86 -6.48 -0.27 -0.10
C THR A 86 -5.88 0.54 -1.25
N GLY A 87 -6.75 1.08 -2.12
CA GLY A 87 -6.32 1.82 -3.32
C GLY A 87 -5.48 3.06 -3.03
N SER A 88 -5.80 3.80 -1.96
CA SER A 88 -5.04 4.99 -1.54
C SER A 88 -3.63 4.64 -1.06
N ALA A 89 -3.45 3.52 -0.35
CA ALA A 89 -2.13 3.02 0.06
C ALA A 89 -1.31 2.52 -1.14
N ALA A 90 -1.97 1.86 -2.09
CA ALA A 90 -1.36 1.46 -3.36
C ALA A 90 -0.86 2.67 -4.17
N ALA A 91 -1.63 3.77 -4.21
CA ALA A 91 -1.23 5.02 -4.84
C ALA A 91 0.00 5.65 -4.15
N ALA A 92 -0.04 5.76 -2.82
CA ALA A 92 1.09 6.28 -2.05
C ALA A 92 2.37 5.46 -2.26
N LEU A 93 2.25 4.12 -2.29
CA LEU A 93 3.36 3.23 -2.58
C LEU A 93 3.90 3.45 -4.00
N ALA A 94 3.04 3.49 -5.01
CA ALA A 94 3.46 3.71 -6.39
C ALA A 94 4.18 5.05 -6.57
N GLY A 95 3.67 6.13 -5.98
CA GLY A 95 4.33 7.44 -5.97
C GLY A 95 5.73 7.37 -5.37
N LYS A 96 5.87 6.77 -4.18
CA LYS A 96 7.16 6.55 -3.51
C LYS A 96 8.13 5.73 -4.37
N LEU A 97 7.65 4.70 -5.07
CA LEU A 97 8.48 3.87 -5.94
C LEU A 97 8.92 4.63 -7.20
N ALA A 98 8.05 5.45 -7.78
CA ALA A 98 8.37 6.30 -8.93
C ALA A 98 9.39 7.40 -8.58
N MET A 99 9.41 7.89 -7.34
CA MET A 99 10.44 8.84 -6.88
C MET A 99 11.86 8.29 -6.96
N ALA A 100 12.04 6.97 -6.88
CA ALA A 100 13.36 6.34 -7.05
C ALA A 100 13.84 6.30 -8.51
N SER A 101 12.96 6.61 -9.47
CA SER A 101 13.30 6.68 -10.89
C SER A 101 13.57 8.12 -11.30
N ALA A 102 14.68 8.33 -12.01
CA ALA A 102 15.07 9.63 -12.55
C ALA A 102 14.32 9.95 -13.86
N GLY A 103 14.07 11.24 -14.10
CA GLY A 103 13.49 11.74 -15.34
C GLY A 103 11.96 11.57 -15.45
N SER A 104 11.46 11.84 -16.65
CA SER A 104 10.07 11.62 -17.06
C SER A 104 9.87 10.18 -17.52
N GLY A 105 8.63 9.70 -17.44
CA GLY A 105 8.31 8.33 -17.85
C GLY A 105 6.99 7.82 -17.28
N ARG A 106 6.77 6.54 -17.53
CA ARG A 106 5.61 5.80 -17.02
C ARG A 106 6.08 4.54 -16.32
N TRP A 107 5.59 4.33 -15.10
CA TRP A 107 5.85 3.15 -14.31
C TRP A 107 4.54 2.51 -13.90
N GLN A 108 4.51 1.18 -13.83
CA GLN A 108 3.32 0.43 -13.44
C GLN A 108 3.70 -0.72 -12.52
N TRP A 109 2.94 -0.90 -11.44
CA TRP A 109 3.06 -2.00 -10.50
C TRP A 109 1.78 -2.83 -10.45
N HIS A 110 1.96 -4.14 -10.31
CA HIS A 110 0.90 -5.11 -10.06
C HIS A 110 0.91 -5.48 -8.59
N ILE A 111 -0.05 -4.95 -7.84
CA ILE A 111 -0.17 -5.14 -6.40
C ILE A 111 -1.20 -6.24 -6.13
N VAL A 112 -0.83 -7.20 -5.30
CA VAL A 112 -1.74 -8.19 -4.73
C VAL A 112 -1.85 -7.94 -3.23
N GLN A 113 -3.08 -7.80 -2.72
CA GLN A 113 -3.36 -7.52 -1.31
C GLN A 113 -4.42 -8.50 -0.77
N GLY A 114 -4.47 -8.69 0.55
CA GLY A 114 -5.55 -9.42 1.22
C GLY A 114 -5.46 -10.95 1.09
N VAL A 115 -4.36 -11.48 0.58
CA VAL A 115 -4.21 -12.94 0.41
C VAL A 115 -4.12 -13.66 1.74
N GLU A 116 -3.38 -13.08 2.69
CA GLU A 116 -3.14 -13.62 4.02
C GLU A 116 -4.43 -13.71 4.86
N MET A 117 -5.45 -12.91 4.52
CA MET A 117 -6.79 -12.95 5.11
C MET A 117 -7.85 -13.65 4.22
N GLY A 118 -7.42 -14.33 3.16
CA GLY A 118 -8.31 -15.08 2.26
C GLY A 118 -9.19 -14.24 1.33
N ARG A 119 -8.88 -12.96 1.14
CA ARG A 119 -9.61 -12.01 0.29
C ARG A 119 -8.68 -11.38 -0.76
N PRO A 120 -8.12 -12.19 -1.68
CA PRO A 120 -7.11 -11.73 -2.63
C PRO A 120 -7.69 -10.68 -3.58
N SER A 121 -7.10 -9.48 -3.56
CA SER A 121 -7.45 -8.37 -4.44
C SER A 121 -6.26 -8.00 -5.32
N ARG A 122 -6.53 -7.68 -6.60
CA ARG A 122 -5.53 -7.25 -7.57
C ARG A 122 -5.73 -5.77 -7.87
N ILE A 123 -4.69 -4.99 -7.63
CA ILE A 123 -4.65 -3.54 -7.84
C ILE A 123 -3.53 -3.25 -8.84
N ILE A 124 -3.82 -2.43 -9.84
CA ILE A 124 -2.83 -1.88 -10.76
C ILE A 124 -2.61 -0.43 -10.34
N ALA A 125 -1.36 -0.07 -10.09
CA ALA A 125 -0.97 1.31 -9.82
C ALA A 125 -0.01 1.78 -10.89
N ALA A 126 -0.35 2.84 -11.60
CA ALA A 126 0.49 3.45 -12.62
C ALA A 126 0.82 4.89 -12.25
N VAL A 127 2.05 5.30 -12.51
CA VAL A 127 2.53 6.66 -12.31
C VAL A 127 3.06 7.18 -13.63
N GLU A 128 2.58 8.34 -14.05
CA GLU A 128 3.07 9.08 -15.21
C GLU A 128 3.72 10.37 -14.70
N ARG A 129 4.97 10.63 -15.12
CA ARG A 129 5.67 11.87 -14.82
C ARG A 129 6.11 12.53 -16.12
N ASP A 130 5.72 13.78 -16.33
CA ASP A 130 6.14 14.56 -17.48
C ASP A 130 7.56 15.17 -17.30
N THR A 131 8.05 15.86 -18.33
CA THR A 131 9.38 16.50 -18.31
C THR A 131 9.46 17.72 -17.38
N GLN A 132 8.32 18.26 -16.93
CA GLN A 132 8.24 19.36 -15.98
C GLN A 132 8.16 18.86 -14.53
N GLY A 133 8.04 17.54 -14.34
CA GLY A 133 7.95 16.90 -13.03
C GLY A 133 6.52 16.72 -12.53
N ASN A 134 5.50 17.11 -13.31
CA ASN A 134 4.11 16.88 -12.93
C ASN A 134 3.85 15.37 -12.92
N THR A 135 3.26 14.90 -11.82
CA THR A 135 3.04 13.47 -11.59
C THR A 135 1.54 13.18 -11.50
N VAL A 136 1.08 12.17 -12.24
CA VAL A 136 -0.29 11.64 -12.17
C VAL A 136 -0.23 10.18 -11.75
N ILE A 137 -1.07 9.80 -10.79
CA ILE A 137 -1.18 8.42 -10.28
C ILE A 137 -2.55 7.86 -10.63
N HIS A 138 -2.56 6.70 -11.28
CA HIS A 138 -3.77 5.97 -11.64
C HIS A 138 -3.87 4.67 -10.83
N ILE A 139 -5.04 4.42 -10.27
CA ILE A 139 -5.37 3.16 -9.60
C ILE A 139 -6.50 2.47 -10.35
N ALA A 140 -6.30 1.19 -10.66
CA ALA A 140 -7.27 0.36 -11.33
C ALA A 140 -7.39 -1.01 -10.67
N GLY A 141 -8.54 -1.65 -10.84
CA GLY A 141 -8.84 -2.98 -10.35
C GLY A 141 -10.11 -3.50 -11.01
N GLN A 142 -10.34 -4.81 -10.91
CA GLN A 142 -11.61 -5.41 -11.35
C GLN A 142 -12.58 -5.48 -10.17
N ALA A 143 -13.86 -5.24 -10.44
CA ALA A 143 -14.93 -5.39 -9.46
C ALA A 143 -15.98 -6.37 -9.98
N THR A 144 -16.72 -6.99 -9.08
CA THR A 144 -17.85 -7.86 -9.38
C THR A 144 -19.01 -7.48 -8.47
N ILE A 145 -20.21 -7.42 -9.05
CA ILE A 145 -21.42 -7.13 -8.29
C ILE A 145 -21.75 -8.36 -7.43
N VAL A 146 -21.73 -8.18 -6.11
CA VAL A 146 -22.06 -9.24 -5.13
C VAL A 146 -23.46 -9.11 -4.54
N GLY A 147 -24.13 -7.97 -4.78
CA GLY A 147 -25.48 -7.70 -4.33
C GLY A 147 -26.01 -6.40 -4.92
N GLN A 148 -27.33 -6.32 -5.09
CA GLN A 148 -28.03 -5.15 -5.62
C GLN A 148 -29.37 -5.00 -4.88
N GLY A 149 -29.79 -3.76 -4.61
CA GLY A 149 -31.05 -3.46 -3.95
C GLY A 149 -31.41 -1.98 -4.07
N THR A 150 -32.46 -1.55 -3.37
CA THR A 150 -32.92 -0.16 -3.32
C THR A 150 -33.00 0.33 -1.88
N LEU A 151 -32.58 1.58 -1.62
CA LEU A 151 -32.71 2.23 -0.31
C LEU A 151 -33.83 3.27 -0.40
N GLN A 152 -34.88 3.09 0.40
CA GLN A 152 -35.95 4.08 0.53
C GLN A 152 -35.57 5.08 1.63
N THR A 153 -35.39 6.34 1.28
CA THR A 153 -35.19 7.43 2.25
C THR A 153 -36.56 8.01 2.62
N ARG A 154 -36.81 8.22 3.92
CA ARG A 154 -38.00 8.94 4.40
C ARG A 154 -37.81 10.44 4.32
#